data_AF-A0A961DFE6-F1
#
_entry.id   AF-A0A961DFE6-F1
#
_cell.length_a   1.000
_cell.length_b   1.000
_cell.length_c   1.000
_cell.angle_alpha   90.00
_cell.angle_beta   90.00
_cell.angle_gamma   90.00
#
_symmetry.space_group_name_H-M   'P 1'
#
loop_
_entity.id
_entity.type
_entity.pdbx_description
1 polymer ?
#
loop_
_entity_poly.entity_id
_entity_poly.type
_entity_poly.pdbx_seq_one_letter_code
_entity_poly.pdbx_strand_id
1 'polypeptide(L)'
;MNALASSFADPADVRAYNRAKARGLSDREAFAVGDNGVGCWGDFTAQLITPMCALPPEDMVAKFGSVKKAKHARVIVVSRETGLRVECLLADRMPAKKNIKNGCGIDLNPAAAKQLKLKPPFTHPVTWHWIDEAPCTCA
;
A
#
# COMPACT_ATOMS: atom_id res chain seq x y z
N MET A 1 8.71 10.21 7.92
CA MET A 1 7.73 11.06 7.22
C MET A 1 6.39 10.96 7.94
N ASN A 2 5.72 12.09 8.20
CA ASN A 2 4.35 12.09 8.76
C ASN A 2 3.35 11.97 7.62
N ALA A 3 2.35 11.10 7.75
CA ALA A 3 1.34 10.89 6.72
C ALA A 3 0.01 10.42 7.34
N LEU A 4 -1.07 10.50 6.56
CA LEU A 4 -2.24 9.66 6.76
C LEU A 4 -2.05 8.35 5.99
N ALA A 5 -2.37 7.23 6.63
CA ALA A 5 -2.46 5.92 6.01
C ALA A 5 -3.92 5.61 5.65
N SER A 6 -4.17 4.98 4.51
CA SER A 6 -5.48 4.39 4.20
C SER A 6 -5.39 2.89 3.93
N SER A 7 -6.53 2.20 3.89
CA SER A 7 -6.57 0.79 3.48
C SER A 7 -6.63 0.67 1.96
N PHE A 8 -5.97 -0.35 1.41
CA PHE A 8 -6.15 -0.77 0.02
C PHE A 8 -6.23 -2.30 -0.08
N ALA A 9 -6.71 -2.78 -1.23
CA ALA A 9 -6.86 -4.21 -1.51
C ALA A 9 -7.66 -4.94 -0.41
N ASP A 10 -8.71 -4.31 0.13
CA ASP A 10 -9.53 -4.94 1.14
C ASP A 10 -10.33 -6.10 0.52
N PRO A 11 -10.60 -7.19 1.26
CA PRO A 11 -11.42 -8.28 0.74
C PRO A 11 -12.81 -7.82 0.26
N ALA A 12 -13.33 -6.71 0.80
CA ALA A 12 -14.56 -6.08 0.34
C ALA A 12 -14.40 -5.46 -1.06
N ASP A 13 -13.29 -4.80 -1.34
CA ASP A 13 -12.97 -4.19 -2.62
C ASP A 13 -12.76 -5.26 -3.69
N VAL A 14 -12.07 -6.36 -3.37
CA VAL A 14 -11.93 -7.52 -4.27
C VAL A 14 -13.27 -8.13 -4.63
N ARG A 15 -14.17 -8.28 -3.65
CA ARG A 15 -15.53 -8.74 -3.93
C ARG A 15 -16.30 -7.74 -4.80
N ALA A 16 -16.13 -6.44 -4.60
CA ALA A 16 -16.78 -5.42 -5.41
C ALA A 16 -16.28 -5.43 -6.86
N TYR A 17 -14.96 -5.51 -7.05
CA TYR A 17 -14.32 -5.65 -8.36
C TYR A 17 -14.82 -6.90 -9.10
N ASN A 18 -14.78 -8.06 -8.44
CA ASN A 18 -15.22 -9.32 -9.04
C ASN A 18 -16.72 -9.31 -9.41
N ARG A 19 -17.57 -8.68 -8.59
CA ARG A 19 -18.99 -8.49 -8.93
C ARG A 19 -19.18 -7.57 -10.14
N ALA A 20 -18.39 -6.51 -10.25
CA ALA A 20 -18.42 -5.62 -11.41
C ALA A 20 -18.00 -6.37 -12.68
N LYS A 21 -16.90 -7.13 -12.62
CA LYS A 21 -16.44 -7.99 -13.72
C LYS A 21 -17.48 -9.02 -14.14
N ALA A 22 -18.13 -9.69 -13.17
CA ALA A 22 -19.20 -10.66 -13.43
C ALA A 22 -20.42 -10.04 -14.13
N ARG A 23 -20.65 -8.73 -13.97
CA ARG A 23 -21.68 -7.96 -14.67
C ARG A 23 -21.26 -7.49 -16.06
N GLY A 24 -20.06 -7.84 -16.53
CA GLY A 24 -19.54 -7.47 -17.84
C GLY A 24 -18.88 -6.09 -17.90
N LEU A 25 -18.61 -5.44 -16.76
CA LEU A 25 -17.93 -4.16 -16.74
C LEU A 25 -16.46 -4.29 -17.21
N SER A 26 -15.97 -3.25 -17.87
CA SER A 26 -14.55 -3.11 -18.21
C SER A 26 -13.70 -3.00 -16.94
N ASP A 27 -12.40 -3.23 -17.06
CA ASP A 27 -11.49 -3.10 -15.90
C ASP A 27 -11.54 -1.70 -15.32
N ARG A 28 -11.58 -0.67 -16.17
CA ARG A 28 -11.69 0.73 -15.75
C ARG A 28 -12.94 0.97 -14.89
N GLU A 29 -14.08 0.41 -15.29
CA GLU A 29 -15.33 0.54 -14.54
C GLU A 29 -15.33 -0.29 -13.26
N ALA A 30 -14.71 -1.48 -13.29
CA ALA A 30 -14.55 -2.32 -12.10
C ALA A 30 -13.63 -1.68 -11.05
N PHE A 31 -12.54 -1.04 -11.49
CA PHE A 31 -11.64 -0.26 -10.62
C PHE A 31 -12.27 1.01 -10.04
N ALA A 32 -13.39 1.48 -10.60
CA ALA A 32 -14.14 2.60 -10.03
C ALA A 32 -14.93 2.21 -8.78
N VAL A 33 -15.16 0.92 -8.55
CA VAL A 33 -16.00 0.41 -7.46
C VAL A 33 -15.29 -0.59 -6.55
N GLY A 34 -14.05 -0.97 -6.86
CA GLY A 34 -13.27 -1.92 -6.09
C GLY A 34 -11.83 -2.03 -6.59
N ASP A 35 -11.12 -3.01 -6.04
CA ASP A 35 -9.70 -3.26 -6.28
C ASP A 35 -9.54 -4.75 -6.65
N ASN A 36 -8.63 -5.11 -7.55
CA ASN A 36 -8.46 -6.51 -7.96
C ASN A 36 -7.56 -7.32 -7.01
N GLY A 37 -6.98 -6.68 -6.00
CA GLY A 37 -6.08 -7.27 -5.02
C GLY A 37 -4.70 -7.62 -5.57
N VAL A 38 -4.30 -7.02 -6.70
CA VAL A 38 -3.02 -7.27 -7.37
C VAL A 38 -2.24 -5.96 -7.49
N GLY A 39 -1.10 -5.89 -6.83
CA GLY A 39 -0.22 -4.73 -6.90
C GLY A 39 0.44 -4.55 -8.27
N CYS A 40 1.00 -3.37 -8.52
CA CYS A 40 1.57 -2.99 -9.81
C CYS A 40 2.74 -3.85 -10.31
N TRP A 41 3.27 -4.75 -9.46
CA TRP A 41 4.31 -5.74 -9.81
C TRP A 41 3.82 -7.19 -9.84
N GLY A 42 2.51 -7.43 -9.73
CA GLY A 42 1.89 -8.75 -9.80
C GLY A 42 1.71 -9.45 -8.45
N ASP A 43 2.10 -8.78 -7.35
CA ASP A 43 1.93 -9.32 -6.00
C ASP A 43 0.46 -9.38 -5.58
N PHE A 44 0.04 -10.47 -4.95
CA PHE A 44 -1.29 -10.56 -4.35
C PHE A 44 -1.32 -9.76 -3.03
N THR A 45 -1.94 -8.58 -3.07
CA THR A 45 -1.96 -7.62 -1.97
C THR A 45 -3.15 -7.83 -1.01
N ALA A 46 -4.25 -8.43 -1.49
CA ALA A 46 -5.46 -8.70 -0.71
C ALA A 46 -5.36 -9.95 0.20
N GLN A 47 -4.35 -9.97 1.08
CA GLN A 47 -4.06 -11.09 1.98
C GLN A 47 -3.71 -10.63 3.41
N LEU A 48 -3.69 -11.59 4.34
CA LEU A 48 -3.54 -11.36 5.79
C LEU A 48 -2.22 -11.87 6.40
N ILE A 49 -1.28 -12.28 5.56
CA ILE A 49 0.00 -12.93 5.91
C ILE A 49 1.15 -11.91 5.85
N THR A 50 1.40 -11.33 4.68
CA THR A 50 2.56 -10.45 4.44
C THR A 50 2.13 -8.98 4.46
N PRO A 51 2.60 -8.15 5.41
CA PRO A 51 2.31 -6.73 5.37
C PRO A 51 2.93 -6.08 4.13
N MET A 52 2.09 -5.36 3.41
CA MET A 52 2.46 -4.67 2.17
C MET A 52 1.92 -3.25 2.20
N CYS A 53 2.58 -2.38 1.45
CA CYS A 53 2.12 -1.01 1.26
C CYS A 53 2.17 -0.58 -0.21
N ALA A 54 1.46 0.52 -0.47
CA ALA A 54 1.61 1.33 -1.66
C ALA A 54 2.13 2.72 -1.28
N LEU A 55 3.00 3.29 -2.11
CA LEU A 55 3.52 4.65 -1.95
C LEU A 55 3.37 5.46 -3.25
N PRO A 56 3.37 6.80 -3.17
CA PRO A 56 3.38 7.65 -4.36
C PRO A 56 4.69 7.47 -5.16
N PRO A 57 4.65 7.55 -6.50
CA PRO A 57 5.84 7.42 -7.34
C PRO A 57 6.90 8.48 -7.02
N GLU A 58 6.51 9.66 -6.55
CA GLU A 58 7.44 10.71 -6.16
C GLU A 58 8.33 10.29 -4.98
N ASP A 59 7.78 9.59 -3.98
CA ASP A 59 8.56 9.11 -2.83
C ASP A 59 9.53 7.99 -3.23
N MET A 60 9.08 7.11 -4.13
CA MET A 60 9.90 6.05 -4.71
C MET A 60 11.08 6.62 -5.52
N VAL A 61 10.80 7.58 -6.40
CA VAL A 61 11.80 8.22 -7.26
C VAL A 61 12.78 9.05 -6.44
N ALA A 62 12.31 9.77 -5.42
CA ALA A 62 13.17 10.57 -4.56
C ALA A 62 14.24 9.73 -3.84
N LYS A 63 13.91 8.50 -3.43
CA LYS A 63 14.85 7.60 -2.75
C LYS A 63 15.67 6.73 -3.71
N PHE A 64 15.02 6.13 -4.71
CA PHE A 64 15.63 5.07 -5.53
C PHE A 64 15.90 5.49 -6.99
N GLY A 65 15.55 6.72 -7.37
CA GLY A 65 15.70 7.26 -8.72
C GLY A 65 14.68 6.72 -9.75
N SER A 66 13.90 5.69 -9.43
CA SER A 66 12.82 5.20 -10.29
C SER A 66 11.83 4.31 -9.52
N VAL A 67 10.57 4.24 -9.98
CA VAL A 67 9.58 3.28 -9.47
C VAL A 67 10.07 1.84 -9.59
N LYS A 68 10.71 1.48 -10.71
CA LYS A 68 11.21 0.12 -10.94
C LYS A 68 12.25 -0.30 -9.90
N LYS A 69 13.15 0.61 -9.50
CA LYS A 69 14.17 0.35 -8.47
C LYS A 69 13.61 0.31 -7.05
N ALA A 70 12.45 0.93 -6.80
CA ALA A 70 11.78 0.87 -5.51
C ALA A 70 10.97 -0.42 -5.29
N LYS A 71 10.81 -1.25 -6.33
CA LYS A 71 10.09 -2.52 -6.23
C LYS A 71 10.58 -3.31 -5.02
N HIS A 72 9.65 -3.72 -4.17
CA HIS A 72 9.93 -4.56 -2.99
C HIS A 72 10.88 -3.94 -1.97
N ALA A 73 11.12 -2.63 -2.04
CA ALA A 73 11.77 -1.90 -0.95
C ALA A 73 10.94 -2.00 0.33
N ARG A 74 11.61 -1.96 1.49
CA ARG A 74 10.98 -2.14 2.79
C ARG A 74 10.74 -0.82 3.49
N VAL A 75 9.60 -0.72 4.16
CA VAL A 75 9.14 0.49 4.85
C VAL A 75 8.70 0.12 6.25
N ILE A 76 9.15 0.88 7.25
CA ILE A 76 8.56 0.83 8.58
C ILE A 76 7.44 1.86 8.65
N VAL A 77 6.29 1.43 9.16
CA VAL A 77 5.13 2.25 9.46
C VAL A 77 4.85 2.18 10.95
N VAL A 78 4.63 3.33 11.58
CA VAL A 78 4.35 3.46 13.01
C VAL A 78 3.06 4.24 13.21
N SER A 79 2.09 3.65 13.90
CA SER A 79 0.86 4.31 14.32
C SER A 79 1.19 5.42 15.30
N ARG A 80 0.77 6.66 15.00
CA ARG A 80 1.04 7.80 15.90
C ARG A 80 0.21 7.77 17.17
N GLU A 81 -0.91 7.06 17.15
CA GLU A 81 -1.83 6.95 18.29
C GLU A 81 -1.44 5.82 19.24
N THR A 82 -1.05 4.67 18.70
CA THR A 82 -0.80 3.46 19.52
C THR A 82 0.69 3.14 19.70
N GLY A 83 1.58 3.72 18.88
CA GLY A 83 2.98 3.35 18.82
C GLY A 83 3.26 1.98 18.17
N LEU A 84 2.21 1.25 17.74
CA LEU A 84 2.38 -0.02 17.04
C LEU A 84 3.14 0.18 15.73
N ARG A 85 4.04 -0.75 15.44
CA ARG A 85 4.93 -0.74 14.29
C ARG A 85 4.65 -1.94 13.40
N VAL A 86 4.68 -1.71 12.09
CA VAL A 86 4.69 -2.76 11.08
C VAL A 86 5.77 -2.49 10.04
N GLU A 87 6.34 -3.57 9.57
CA GLU A 87 7.29 -3.64 8.47
C GLU A 87 6.52 -4.04 7.22
N CYS A 88 6.48 -3.17 6.21
CA CYS A 88 5.77 -3.39 4.96
C CYS A 88 6.73 -3.58 3.79
N LEU A 89 6.40 -4.55 2.94
CA LEU A 89 6.96 -4.65 1.60
C LEU A 89 6.24 -3.66 0.66
N LEU A 90 6.98 -2.82 -0.05
CA LEU A 90 6.40 -2.00 -1.11
C LEU A 90 6.02 -2.90 -2.28
N ALA A 91 4.72 -3.18 -2.42
CA ALA A 91 4.16 -4.12 -3.40
C ALA A 91 3.24 -3.45 -4.42
N ASP A 92 2.89 -2.18 -4.21
CA ASP A 92 2.03 -1.44 -5.12
C ASP A 92 2.39 0.06 -5.19
N ARG A 93 1.71 0.79 -6.07
CA ARG A 93 1.93 2.20 -6.35
C ARG A 93 0.64 3.00 -6.22
N MET A 94 0.65 3.97 -5.32
CA MET A 94 -0.41 4.98 -5.22
C MET A 94 -0.44 5.89 -6.45
N PRO A 95 -1.53 6.63 -6.70
CA PRO A 95 -1.52 7.74 -7.63
C PRO A 95 -0.37 8.74 -7.35
N ALA A 96 0.07 9.46 -8.38
CA ALA A 96 0.98 10.59 -8.23
C ALA A 96 0.44 11.57 -7.18
N LYS A 97 1.32 12.14 -6.33
CA LYS A 97 0.91 13.01 -5.20
C LYS A 97 -0.09 14.10 -5.59
N LYS A 98 0.10 14.73 -6.75
CA LYS A 98 -0.81 15.77 -7.27
C LYS A 98 -2.25 15.31 -7.53
N ASN A 99 -2.47 14.00 -7.66
CA ASN A 99 -3.78 13.38 -7.93
C ASN A 99 -4.42 12.79 -6.66
N ILE A 100 -3.73 12.80 -5.53
CA ILE A 100 -4.23 12.29 -4.25
C ILE A 100 -5.17 13.33 -3.65
N LYS A 101 -6.44 12.96 -3.41
CA LYS A 101 -7.47 13.87 -2.88
C LYS A 101 -7.79 13.66 -1.40
N ASN A 102 -7.47 12.48 -0.86
CA ASN A 102 -7.78 12.10 0.52
C ASN A 102 -6.65 12.45 1.52
N GLY A 103 -5.57 13.10 1.05
CA GLY A 103 -4.41 13.48 1.88
C GLY A 103 -3.55 12.31 2.36
N CYS A 104 -3.80 11.09 1.89
CA CYS A 104 -3.04 9.91 2.31
C CYS A 104 -1.67 9.86 1.63
N GLY A 105 -0.65 9.47 2.39
CA GLY A 105 0.72 9.36 1.92
C GLY A 105 1.26 7.94 1.88
N ILE A 106 0.44 6.96 2.27
CA ILE A 106 0.73 5.53 2.24
C ILE A 106 -0.58 4.76 2.29
N ASP A 107 -0.69 3.67 1.53
CA ASP A 107 -1.79 2.73 1.66
C ASP A 107 -1.29 1.40 2.23
N LEU A 108 -2.07 0.78 3.10
CA LEU A 108 -1.74 -0.43 3.84
C LEU A 108 -2.68 -1.56 3.47
N ASN A 109 -2.11 -2.73 3.20
CA ASN A 109 -2.90 -3.91 2.88
C ASN A 109 -3.52 -4.53 4.16
N PRO A 110 -4.40 -5.54 4.03
CA PRO A 110 -5.09 -6.13 5.17
C PRO A 110 -4.15 -6.74 6.23
N ALA A 111 -3.01 -7.31 5.82
CA ALA A 111 -2.00 -7.84 6.74
C ALA A 111 -1.35 -6.71 7.58
N ALA A 112 -0.99 -5.59 6.95
CA ALA A 112 -0.45 -4.43 7.66
C ALA A 112 -1.48 -3.79 8.60
N ALA A 113 -2.72 -3.62 8.12
CA ALA A 113 -3.83 -3.13 8.94
C ALA A 113 -4.06 -4.00 10.18
N LYS A 114 -4.06 -5.33 10.02
CA LYS A 114 -4.20 -6.30 11.12
C LYS A 114 -3.11 -6.12 12.17
N GLN A 115 -1.85 -5.96 11.77
CA GLN A 115 -0.74 -5.78 12.72
C GLN A 115 -0.82 -4.44 13.47
N LEU A 116 -1.30 -3.39 12.81
CA LEU A 116 -1.57 -2.09 13.44
C LEU A 116 -2.91 -2.05 14.21
N LYS A 117 -3.65 -3.17 14.25
CA LYS A 117 -5.00 -3.28 14.85
C LYS A 117 -6.01 -2.28 14.28
N LEU A 118 -5.87 -1.96 13.00
CA LEU A 118 -6.79 -1.10 12.26
C LEU A 118 -7.87 -1.94 11.57
N LYS A 119 -9.10 -1.43 11.54
CA LYS A 119 -10.24 -2.06 10.85
C LYS A 119 -10.55 -1.27 9.58
N PRO A 120 -10.38 -1.85 8.38
CA PRO A 120 -10.76 -1.19 7.14
C PRO A 120 -12.28 -0.94 7.01
N PRO A 121 -12.71 0.12 6.28
CA PRO A 121 -11.87 1.17 5.71
C PRO A 121 -11.40 2.15 6.81
N PHE A 122 -10.19 2.69 6.66
CA PHE A 122 -9.66 3.68 7.61
C PHE A 122 -8.87 4.79 6.93
N THR A 123 -8.76 5.90 7.65
CA THR A 123 -7.74 6.93 7.47
C THR A 123 -7.07 7.14 8.82
N HIS A 124 -5.77 6.83 8.94
CA HIS A 124 -5.09 6.73 10.23
C HIS A 124 -3.77 7.52 10.26
N PRO A 125 -3.48 8.34 11.28
CA PRO A 125 -2.22 9.07 11.36
C PRO A 125 -1.04 8.13 11.66
N VAL A 126 -0.03 8.16 10.79
CA VAL A 126 1.18 7.36 10.91
C VAL A 126 2.44 8.18 10.71
N THR A 127 3.57 7.62 11.13
CA THR A 127 4.87 7.96 10.54
C THR A 127 5.40 6.77 9.76
N TRP A 128 6.15 7.02 8.70
CA TRP A 128 6.83 5.95 7.98
C TRP A 128 8.24 6.36 7.50
N HIS A 129 9.12 5.39 7.30
CA HIS A 129 10.45 5.59 6.75
C HIS A 129 10.94 4.35 6.00
N TRP A 130 11.79 4.56 5.00
CA TRP A 130 12.52 3.48 4.33
C TRP A 130 13.42 2.75 5.30
N ILE A 131 13.53 1.44 5.15
CA ILE A 131 14.59 0.67 5.78
C ILE A 131 15.80 0.77 4.86
N ASP A 132 16.85 1.42 5.35
CA ASP A 132 18.15 1.37 4.70
C ASP A 132 18.74 -0.02 4.96
N GLU A 133 18.49 -0.96 4.07
CA GLU A 133 19.33 -2.16 4.02
C GLU A 133 20.70 -1.71 3.54
N ALA A 134 21.69 -1.65 4.44
CA ALA A 134 23.07 -1.71 4.01
C ALA A 134 23.20 -2.96 3.13
N PRO A 135 23.85 -2.90 1.94
CA PRO A 135 24.14 -4.12 1.22
C PRO A 135 24.91 -5.02 2.19
N CYS A 136 24.40 -6.22 2.43
CA CYS A 136 25.15 -7.27 3.10
C CYS A 136 26.37 -7.53 2.22
N THR A 137 27.48 -6.86 2.51
CA THR A 137 28.78 -7.14 1.94
C THR A 137 29.29 -8.39 2.65
N CYS A 138 28.88 -9.55 2.16
CA CYS A 138 29.65 -10.76 2.43
C CYS A 138 31.03 -10.57 1.81
N ALA A 139 32.04 -10.43 2.67
CA ALA A 139 33.46 -10.51 2.34
C ALA A 139 33.84 -11.92 1.88
#